data_AF-A0A6G2VI68-F1
#
_entry.id   AF-A0A6G2VI68-F1
#
_cell.length_a   1.000
_cell.length_b   1.000
_cell.length_c   1.000
_cell.angle_alpha   90.00
_cell.angle_beta   90.00
_cell.angle_gamma   90.00
#
_symmetry.space_group_name_H-M   'P 1'
#
loop_
_entity.id
_entity.type
_entity.pdbx_description
1 polymer ?
#
loop_
_entity_poly.entity_id
_entity_poly.type
_entity_poly.pdbx_seq_one_letter_code
_entity_poly.pdbx_strand_id
1 'polypeptide(L)' 'AATAAASGVPSAAAADAAGARGHGLPAIRARLRQLGGTLTVESAPGEGTALSAAIPLEPR' A
#
# COMPACT_ATOMS: atom_id res chain seq x y z
N ALA A 1 -35.37 -1.74 -12.32
CA ALA A 1 -35.18 -3.16 -11.99
C ALA A 1 -34.00 -3.65 -12.82
N ALA A 2 -32.87 -4.15 -12.32
CA ALA A 2 -32.52 -4.80 -11.06
C ALA A 2 -31.05 -4.40 -10.72
N THR A 3 -30.75 -3.82 -9.56
CA THR A 3 -30.22 -4.46 -8.33
C THR A 3 -29.08 -5.47 -8.53
N ALA A 4 -27.87 -5.07 -8.10
CA ALA A 4 -27.00 -5.89 -7.25
C ALA A 4 -25.94 -5.01 -6.56
N ALA A 5 -26.12 -4.79 -5.26
CA ALA A 5 -25.07 -4.33 -4.36
C ALA A 5 -23.99 -5.41 -4.23
N ALA A 6 -22.73 -5.04 -4.36
CA ALA A 6 -21.63 -5.80 -3.81
C ALA A 6 -20.88 -4.90 -2.84
N SER A 7 -21.39 -4.87 -1.61
CA SER A 7 -20.65 -4.48 -0.42
C SER A 7 -19.51 -5.48 -0.21
N GLY A 8 -18.42 -5.28 -0.95
CA GLY A 8 -17.15 -5.89 -0.62
C GLY A 8 -16.30 -4.81 0.01
N VAL A 9 -16.24 -4.76 1.34
CA VAL A 9 -15.15 -3.99 1.99
C VAL A 9 -13.87 -4.65 1.48
N PRO A 10 -13.01 -3.96 0.72
CA PRO A 10 -11.76 -4.56 0.30
C PRO A 10 -10.98 -4.86 1.58
N SER A 11 -10.86 -6.15 1.90
CA SER A 11 -9.96 -6.57 2.97
C SER A 11 -8.58 -6.09 2.56
N ALA A 12 -7.93 -5.35 3.45
CA ALA A 12 -6.62 -4.73 3.21
C ALA A 12 -5.55 -5.71 2.71
N ALA A 13 -5.78 -7.02 2.84
CA ALA A 13 -4.92 -8.08 2.32
C ALA A 13 -5.11 -8.41 0.82
N ALA A 14 -6.25 -8.10 0.20
CA ALA A 14 -6.52 -8.43 -1.21
C ALA A 14 -5.82 -7.47 -2.20
N ALA A 15 -5.53 -6.23 -1.77
CA ALA A 15 -4.80 -5.24 -2.57
C ALA A 15 -3.30 -5.59 -2.72
N ASP A 16 -2.76 -6.48 -1.89
CA ASP A 16 -1.35 -6.90 -1.94
C ASP A 16 -1.03 -7.80 -3.16
N ALA A 17 -2.04 -8.39 -3.82
CA ALA A 17 -1.83 -9.51 -4.75
C ALA A 17 -1.88 -9.16 -6.26
N ALA A 18 -2.35 -7.98 -6.67
CA ALA A 18 -2.73 -7.76 -8.07
C ALA A 18 -1.60 -7.29 -9.02
N GLY A 19 -0.37 -7.00 -8.57
CA GLY A 19 0.60 -6.42 -9.51
C GLY A 19 2.06 -6.21 -9.09
N ALA A 20 2.56 -6.81 -8.01
CA ALA A 20 3.96 -6.65 -7.63
C ALA A 20 4.90 -7.53 -8.49
N ARG A 21 4.99 -7.28 -9.81
CA ARG A 21 6.17 -7.74 -10.58
C ARG A 21 7.32 -6.80 -10.26
N GLY A 22 8.13 -7.18 -9.28
CA GLY A 22 9.33 -6.47 -8.87
C GLY A 22 9.62 -6.67 -7.38
N HIS A 23 10.90 -6.80 -7.03
CA HIS A 23 11.32 -7.05 -5.65
C HIS A 23 11.43 -5.77 -4.80
N GLY A 24 11.40 -4.59 -5.42
CA GLY A 24 11.64 -3.31 -4.74
C GLY A 24 10.57 -2.93 -3.72
N LEU A 25 9.30 -2.88 -4.12
CA LEU A 25 8.19 -2.52 -3.24
C LEU A 25 7.98 -3.52 -2.08
N PRO A 26 8.03 -4.85 -2.31
CA PRO A 26 8.02 -5.81 -1.22
C PRO A 26 9.22 -5.65 -0.28
N ALA A 27 10.43 -5.46 -0.81
CA ALA A 27 11.64 -5.29 0.01
C ALA A 27 11.60 -4.02 0.86
N ILE A 28 11.12 -2.90 0.31
CA ILE A 28 11.04 -1.64 1.07
C ILE A 28 9.92 -1.68 2.11
N ARG A 29 8.78 -2.34 1.84
CA ARG A 29 7.76 -2.61 2.86
C ARG A 29 8.31 -3.47 3.99
N ALA A 30 9.08 -4.52 3.67
CA ALA A 30 9.72 -5.35 4.70
C ALA A 30 10.70 -4.53 5.56
N ARG A 31 11.54 -3.69 4.93
CA ARG A 31 12.49 -2.82 5.64
C ARG A 31 11.80 -1.80 6.54
N LEU A 32 10.74 -1.15 6.05
CA LEU A 32 9.98 -0.18 6.85
C LEU A 32 9.32 -0.86 8.05
N ARG A 33 8.73 -2.04 7.87
CA ARG A 33 8.15 -2.80 8.99
C ARG A 33 9.18 -3.17 10.07
N GLN A 34 10.40 -3.53 9.67
CA GLN A 34 11.48 -3.82 10.63
C GLN A 34 11.83 -2.58 11.48
N LEU A 35 11.62 -1.38 10.94
CA LEU A 35 11.87 -0.10 11.62
C LEU A 35 10.63 0.48 12.31
N GLY A 36 9.53 -0.29 12.40
CA GLY A 36 8.25 0.22 12.92
C GLY A 36 7.61 1.30 12.03
N GLY A 37 8.09 1.43 10.80
CA GLY A 37 7.64 2.40 9.81
C GLY A 37 6.51 1.89 8.91
N THR A 38 6.01 2.81 8.08
CA THR A 38 4.90 2.57 7.16
C THR A 38 5.23 3.05 5.75
N LEU A 39 4.57 2.46 4.75
CA LEU A 39 4.63 2.87 3.36
C LEU A 39 3.22 3.11 2.84
N THR A 40 3.01 4.27 2.23
CA THR A 40 1.79 4.63 1.51
C THR A 40 2.13 4.82 0.03
N VAL A 41 1.28 4.31 -0.85
CA VAL A 41 1.40 4.46 -2.30
C VAL A 41 0.10 5.10 -2.80
N GLU A 42 0.24 6.26 -3.43
CA GLU A 42 -0.87 7.03 -3.99
C GLU A 42 -0.68 7.10 -5.49
N SER A 43 -1.65 6.59 -6.25
CA SER A 43 -1.60 6.58 -7.70
C SER A 43 -2.99 6.77 -8.27
N ALA A 44 -3.10 7.63 -9.27
CA ALA A 44 -4.31 7.83 -10.06
C ALA A 44 -3.96 7.85 -11.56
N PRO A 45 -4.82 7.29 -12.43
CA PRO A 45 -4.59 7.31 -13.88
C PRO A 45 -4.42 8.76 -14.38
N GLY A 46 -3.31 9.04 -15.06
CA GLY A 46 -3.00 10.38 -15.58
C GLY A 46 -2.35 11.35 -14.59
N GLU A 47 -2.32 11.03 -13.29
CA GLU A 47 -1.69 11.89 -12.25
C GLU A 47 -0.29 11.41 -11.85
N GLY A 48 0.04 10.16 -12.17
CA GLY A 48 1.33 9.55 -11.83
C GLY A 48 1.28 8.74 -10.54
N THR A 49 2.41 8.64 -9.85
CA THR A 49 2.56 7.80 -8.65
C THR A 49 3.45 8.48 -7.63
N ALA A 50 2.96 8.61 -6.40
CA ALA A 50 3.69 9.09 -5.24
C ALA A 50 3.86 7.97 -4.23
N LEU A 51 5.05 7.89 -3.64
CA LEU A 51 5.38 6.95 -2.57
C LEU A 51 5.82 7.75 -1.34
N SER A 52 5.18 7.49 -0.21
CA SER A 52 5.46 8.14 1.06
C SER A 52 5.88 7.09 2.08
N ALA A 53 7.03 7.30 2.73
CA ALA A 53 7.53 6.42 3.78
C ALA A 53 7.71 7.19 5.08
N ALA A 54 7.24 6.62 6.19
CA ALA A 54 7.37 7.21 7.52
C ALA A 54 8.07 6.22 8.46
N ILE A 55 9.04 6.70 9.24
CA ILE A 55 9.79 5.91 10.22
C ILE A 55 9.76 6.67 11.55
N PRO A 56 9.33 6.05 12.67
CA PRO A 56 9.42 6.68 13.97
C PRO A 56 10.89 6.84 14.38
N LEU A 57 11.23 8.04 14.86
CA LEU A 57 12.56 8.32 15.41
C LEU A 57 12.46 8.32 16.93
N GLU A 58 13.41 7.67 17.60
CA GLU A 58 13.52 7.77 19.05
C GLU A 58 13.83 9.23 19.44
N PRO A 59 13.12 9.80 20.42
CA PRO A 59 13.50 11.08 20.99
C PRO A 59 14.90 10.96 21.61
N ARG A 60 15.73 11.98 21.37
CA ARG A 60 17.07 12.08 21.98
C ARG A 60 16.99 12.48 23.43
#